data_AF-A0A916HPR2-F1
#
_entry.id   AF-A0A916HPR2-F1
#
_cell.length_a   1.000
_cell.length_b   1.000
_cell.length_c   1.000
_cell.angle_alpha   90.00
_cell.angle_beta   90.00
_cell.angle_gamma   90.00
#
_symmetry.space_group_name_H-M   'P 1'
#
loop_
_entity.id
_entity.type
_entity.pdbx_description
1 polymer ?
#
loop_
_entity_poly.entity_id
_entity_poly.type
_entity_poly.pdbx_seq_one_letter_code
_entity_poly.pdbx_strand_id
1 'polypeptide(L)' 'MTTNGLLQIVLYLVVLIVLAKPLGSYMARVYEGETTFLDRILGPIERLIYRVSGILPEVEMNWKTYAVAMLIFNL' A
#
# COMPACT_ATOMS: atom_id res chain seq x y z
N MET A 1 20.51 3.39 -33.98
CA MET A 1 19.91 3.22 -32.64
C MET A 1 19.67 4.61 -32.08
N THR A 2 18.42 5.04 -32.02
CA THR A 2 18.03 6.45 -31.84
C THR A 2 18.37 6.93 -30.44
N THR A 3 19.37 7.81 -30.30
CA THR A 3 19.80 8.47 -29.05
C THR A 3 18.62 8.97 -28.20
N ASN A 4 17.54 9.42 -28.85
CA ASN A 4 16.30 9.84 -28.21
C ASN A 4 15.61 8.75 -27.40
N GLY A 5 15.62 7.49 -27.87
CA GLY A 5 15.02 6.36 -27.15
C GLY A 5 15.80 6.02 -25.87
N LEU A 6 17.13 6.05 -25.95
CA LEU A 6 18.00 5.90 -24.78
C LEU A 6 17.75 7.02 -23.75
N LEU A 7 17.60 8.26 -24.22
CA LEU A 7 17.34 9.41 -23.36
C LEU A 7 15.95 9.32 -22.67
N GLN A 8 14.92 8.87 -23.38
CA GLN A 8 13.59 8.64 -22.80
C GLN A 8 13.60 7.53 -21.74
N ILE A 9 14.32 6.44 -21.97
CA ILE A 9 14.43 5.33 -21.01
C ILE A 9 15.11 5.81 -19.73
N VAL A 10 16.23 6.54 -19.84
CA VAL A 10 16.94 7.08 -18.69
C VAL A 10 16.05 8.06 -17.93
N LEU A 11 15.39 8.98 -18.63
CA LEU A 11 14.47 9.94 -18.01
C LEU A 11 13.33 9.23 -17.27
N TYR A 12 12.72 8.23 -17.90
CA TYR A 12 11.66 7.42 -17.29
C TYR A 12 12.14 6.72 -16.02
N LEU A 13 13.31 6.07 -16.06
CA LEU A 13 13.89 5.39 -14.90
C LEU A 13 14.16 6.37 -13.75
N VAL A 14 14.69 7.56 -14.04
CA VAL A 14 14.93 8.57 -13.00
C VAL A 14 13.61 8.99 -12.35
N VAL A 15 12.60 9.33 -13.15
CA VAL A 15 11.28 9.72 -12.63
C VAL A 15 10.65 8.59 -11.83
N LEU A 16 10.73 7.36 -12.33
CA LEU A 16 10.22 6.16 -11.66
C LEU A 16 10.87 5.99 -10.29
N ILE A 17 12.19 6.08 -10.18
CA ILE A 17 12.91 5.91 -8.91
C ILE A 17 12.58 7.05 -7.94
N VAL A 18 12.49 8.28 -8.45
CA VAL A 18 12.13 9.46 -7.64
C VAL A 18 10.73 9.33 -7.06
N LEU A 19 9.79 8.69 -7.76
CA LEU A 19 8.42 8.43 -7.26
C LEU A 19 8.34 7.16 -6.42
N ALA A 20 9.11 6.12 -6.76
CA ALA A 20 9.12 4.86 -6.04
C ALA A 20 9.67 5.03 -4.61
N LYS A 21 10.68 5.88 -4.40
CA LYS A 21 11.23 6.13 -3.06
C LYS A 21 10.20 6.68 -2.06
N PRO A 22 9.49 7.80 -2.31
CA PRO A 22 8.48 8.31 -1.38
C PRO A 22 7.31 7.35 -1.22
N LEU A 23 6.88 6.68 -2.30
CA LEU A 23 5.80 5.67 -2.21
C LEU A 23 6.23 4.45 -1.39
N GLY A 24 7.45 3.95 -1.58
CA GLY A 24 7.99 2.82 -0.81
C GLY A 24 8.16 3.18 0.66
N SER A 25 8.69 4.37 0.97
CA SER A 25 8.78 4.85 2.35
C SER A 25 7.39 5.05 2.98
N TYR A 26 6.39 5.48 2.21
CA TYR A 26 5.01 5.55 2.68
C TYR A 26 4.45 4.15 3.00
N MET A 27 4.59 3.18 2.08
CA MET A 27 4.12 1.81 2.31
C MET A 27 4.80 1.16 3.51
N ALA A 28 6.12 1.36 3.69
CA ALA A 28 6.84 0.84 4.84
C ALA A 28 6.22 1.34 6.16
N ARG A 29 5.97 2.65 6.27
CA ARG A 29 5.33 3.25 7.46
C ARG A 29 3.92 2.70 7.72
N VAL A 30 3.14 2.51 6.65
CA VAL A 30 1.79 1.91 6.75
C VAL A 30 1.86 0.47 7.24
N TYR A 31 2.78 -0.34 6.71
CA TYR A 31 2.92 -1.75 7.13
C TYR A 31 3.50 -1.90 8.54
N GLU A 32 4.33 -0.96 8.99
CA GLU A 32 4.85 -0.91 10.37
C GLU A 32 3.82 -0.36 11.38
N GLY A 33 2.66 0.11 10.91
CA GLY A 33 1.62 0.70 11.76
C GLY A 33 2.01 2.08 12.31
N GLU A 34 2.98 2.76 11.70
CA GLU A 34 3.37 4.10 12.06
C GLU A 34 2.33 5.12 11.59
N THR A 35 2.01 6.11 12.44
CA THR A 35 1.05 7.15 12.10
C THR A 35 1.54 7.96 10.90
N THR A 36 0.91 7.77 9.76
CA THR A 36 1.28 8.47 8.53
C THR A 36 0.45 9.75 8.37
N PHE A 37 0.91 10.73 7.58
CA PHE A 37 0.14 11.98 7.38
C PHE A 37 -1.27 11.72 6.82
N LEU A 38 -1.40 10.64 6.04
CA LEU A 38 -2.68 10.14 5.54
C LEU A 38 -3.54 9.52 6.65
N ASP A 39 -2.99 8.89 7.69
CA ASP A 39 -3.78 8.37 8.82
C ASP A 39 -4.53 9.46 9.57
N ARG A 40 -3.99 10.68 9.59
CA ARG A 40 -4.70 11.80 10.24
C ARG A 40 -6.01 12.15 9.54
N ILE A 41 -6.12 11.86 8.24
CA ILE A 41 -7.30 12.15 7.41
C ILE A 41 -8.13 10.88 7.16
N LEU A 42 -7.48 9.77 6.83
CA LEU A 42 -8.09 8.48 6.49
C LEU A 42 -8.30 7.58 7.70
N GLY A 43 -7.52 7.71 8.77
CA GLY A 43 -7.68 6.93 9.99
C GLY A 43 -9.08 7.01 10.64
N PRO A 44 -9.78 8.16 10.71
CA PRO A 44 -11.17 8.18 11.16
C PRO A 44 -12.13 7.46 10.20
N ILE A 45 -11.85 7.47 8.89
CA ILE A 45 -12.63 6.76 7.88
C ILE A 45 -12.40 5.26 7.99
N GLU A 46 -11.15 4.81 8.12
CA GLU A 46 -10.81 3.41 8.35
C GLU A 46 -11.49 2.87 9.60
N ARG A 47 -11.43 3.61 10.72
CA ARG A 47 -12.14 3.23 11.95
C ARG A 47 -13.64 3.10 11.75
N LEU A 48 -14.23 3.95 10.90
CA LEU A 48 -15.66 3.91 10.59
C LEU A 48 -15.98 2.69 9.71
N ILE A 49 -15.15 2.39 8.72
CA ILE A 49 -15.26 1.20 7.87
C ILE A 49 -15.09 -0.08 8.71
N TYR A 50 -14.06 -0.17 9.56
CA TYR A 50 -13.86 -1.30 10.46
C TYR A 50 -15.04 -1.49 11.40
N ARG A 51 -15.59 -0.40 11.95
CA ARG A 51 -16.77 -0.47 12.83
C ARG A 51 -18.03 -0.93 12.10
N VAL A 52 -18.26 -0.45 10.86
CA VAL A 52 -19.42 -0.86 10.05
C VAL A 52 -19.29 -2.32 9.58
N SER A 53 -18.08 -2.75 9.24
CA SER A 53 -17.79 -4.12 8.79
C SER A 53 -17.62 -5.11 9.95
N GLY A 54 -17.66 -4.66 11.21
CA GLY A 54 -17.44 -5.51 12.39
C GLY A 54 -16.04 -6.10 12.49
N ILE A 55 -15.07 -5.50 11.81
CA ILE A 55 -13.69 -5.98 11.76
C ILE A 55 -12.98 -5.52 13.04
N LEU A 56 -12.37 -6.45 13.77
CA LEU A 56 -11.47 -6.18 14.89
C LEU A 56 -10.04 -6.12 14.35
N PRO A 57 -9.47 -4.92 14.13
CA PRO A 57 -8.10 -4.78 13.61
C PRO A 57 -7.03 -5.33 14.57
N GLU A 58 -7.39 -5.57 15.84
CA GLU A 58 -6.51 -6.12 16.87
C GLU A 58 -6.36 -7.65 16.77
N VAL A 59 -7.15 -8.32 15.94
CA VAL A 59 -7.09 -9.77 15.74
C VAL A 59 -6.16 -10.07 14.56
N GLU A 60 -4.94 -10.50 14.85
CA GLU A 60 -4.02 -10.98 13.82
C GLU A 60 -4.60 -12.21 13.10
N MET A 61 -4.67 -12.16 11.78
CA MET A 61 -5.07 -13.32 10.98
C MET A 61 -3.90 -14.31 10.88
N ASN A 62 -4.13 -15.54 11.31
CA ASN A 62 -3.23 -16.65 11.01
C ASN A 62 -3.14 -16.85 9.48
N TRP A 63 -1.98 -17.27 8.96
CA TRP A 63 -1.71 -17.43 7.53
C TRP A 63 -2.75 -18.31 6.81
N LYS A 64 -3.26 -19.36 7.48
CA LYS A 64 -4.31 -20.24 6.95
C LYS A 64 -5.61 -19.49 6.73
N THR A 65 -5.99 -18.67 7.72
CA THR A 65 -7.21 -17.85 7.66
C THR A 65 -7.09 -16.80 6.56
N TYR A 66 -5.92 -16.17 6.41
CA TYR A 66 -5.64 -15.21 5.34
C TYR A 66 -5.75 -15.86 3.95
N ALA A 67 -5.12 -17.01 3.75
CA ALA A 67 -5.14 -17.72 2.47
C ALA A 67 -6.57 -18.13 2.07
N VAL A 68 -7.34 -18.68 3.01
CA VAL A 68 -8.74 -19.09 2.77
C VAL A 68 -9.62 -17.86 2.49
N ALA A 69 -9.49 -16.78 3.26
CA ALA A 69 -10.24 -15.55 3.03
C ALA A 69 -9.95 -14.95 1.65
N MET A 70 -8.67 -14.91 1.23
CA MET A 70 -8.26 -14.45 -0.10
C MET A 70 -8.87 -15.28 -1.22
N LEU A 71 -8.92 -16.61 -1.08
CA LEU A 71 -9.51 -17.52 -2.07
C LEU A 71 -11.03 -17.34 -2.16
N ILE A 72 -11.72 -17.23 -1.04
CA ILE A 72 -13.19 -17.03 -1.01
C ILE A 72 -13.55 -15.65 -1.59
N PHE A 73 -12.75 -14.62 -1.32
CA PHE A 73 -13.00 -13.27 -1.84
C PHE A 73 -12.78 -13.16 -3.36
N ASN A 74 -11.87 -13.95 -3.93
CA ASN A 74 -11.58 -13.93 -5.37
C ASN A 74 -12.46 -14.88 -6.20
N LEU A 75 -13.23 -15.77 -5.56
CA LEU A 75 -14.13 -16.69 -6.21
C LEU A 75 -15.50 -16.03 -6.46
#